data_AF-A0A8S3ENA7-F1
#
_entry.id   AF-A0A8S3ENA7-F1
#
_cell.length_a   1.000
_cell.length_b   1.000
_cell.length_c   1.000
_cell.angle_alpha   90.00
_cell.angle_beta   90.00
_cell.angle_gamma   90.00
#
_symmetry.space_group_name_H-M   'P 1'
#
loop_
_entity.id
_entity.type
_entity.pdbx_description
1 polymer ?
#
loop_
_entity_poly.entity_id
_entity_poly.type
_entity_poly.pdbx_seq_one_letter_code
_entity_poly.pdbx_strand_id
1 'polypeptide(L)'
;ATSGGTTPAPAGTTLAGANQNVNPMQQLSALSVTTTNATPPINSAAFSLMTSTSLSTSSQVVNQREQRLRQLISKCYLRIGSWQHEMFGMTDDIILTEIMKNYEHAWTYDDSNYKAWNAYAVLNYDAVSYFKQRVQELSRISQPQQTPLSPSTLTVDATMSPTRQPQSPSSQQQQIPPPPPPPPLPPQQQQQNLDASNEAYRLLTQKMIHCTIPAVKGLFKSIVLSKAKHCLQNTLRLLTLWFEYGQYREVYDAITEGNKTVPVEVWLHVLPQLIARIDSPRPLVHQLIRHLLIDVGRQHPQALIYPLVVASKSVV
;
A
#
# COMPACT_ATOMS: atom_id res chain seq x y z
N ALA A 1 -68.54 -28.58 -10.72
CA ALA A 1 -67.86 -29.88 -10.60
C ALA A 1 -66.53 -29.61 -9.92
N THR A 2 -66.50 -29.64 -8.58
CA THR A 2 -66.06 -30.78 -7.75
C THR A 2 -64.56 -30.99 -7.84
N SER A 3 -63.75 -31.06 -6.78
CA SER A 3 -63.95 -31.09 -5.31
C SER A 3 -62.52 -31.26 -4.74
N GLY A 4 -62.13 -30.55 -3.67
CA GLY A 4 -62.20 -31.07 -2.29
C GLY A 4 -60.86 -31.68 -1.88
N GLY A 5 -60.08 -31.07 -1.00
CA GLY A 5 -60.09 -31.32 0.45
C GLY A 5 -58.79 -32.07 0.83
N THR A 6 -58.16 -32.00 2.00
CA THR A 6 -58.56 -31.55 3.33
C THR A 6 -57.29 -31.44 4.19
N THR A 7 -57.29 -30.48 5.13
CA THR A 7 -56.44 -30.23 6.32
C THR A 7 -56.42 -31.43 7.32
N PRO A 8 -55.81 -31.44 8.54
CA PRO A 8 -55.36 -30.30 9.36
C PRO A 8 -54.11 -30.50 10.29
N ALA A 9 -53.74 -29.41 10.97
CA ALA A 9 -53.05 -29.41 12.26
C ALA A 9 -54.02 -29.69 13.44
N PRO A 10 -53.52 -29.90 14.66
CA PRO A 10 -54.06 -29.19 15.84
C PRO A 10 -52.93 -28.53 16.67
N ALA A 11 -53.04 -27.25 17.03
CA ALA A 11 -53.60 -26.72 18.30
C ALA A 11 -52.73 -27.13 19.52
N GLY A 12 -51.95 -26.24 20.13
CA GLY A 12 -52.34 -25.10 20.97
C GLY A 12 -51.62 -25.31 22.32
N THR A 13 -50.94 -24.35 22.95
CA THR A 13 -51.57 -23.42 23.89
C THR A 13 -50.53 -22.40 24.38
N THR A 14 -50.99 -21.16 24.45
CA THR A 14 -50.50 -19.90 25.01
C THR A 14 -49.98 -19.98 26.45
N LEU A 15 -48.91 -19.26 26.83
CA LEU A 15 -48.94 -18.11 27.78
C LEU A 15 -47.54 -17.55 28.14
N ALA A 16 -47.42 -16.23 27.96
CA ALA A 16 -46.87 -15.23 28.87
C ALA A 16 -45.54 -15.46 29.63
N GLY A 17 -44.58 -14.59 29.30
CA GLY A 17 -43.99 -13.65 30.26
C GLY A 17 -42.93 -14.15 31.24
N ALA A 18 -41.69 -13.69 31.06
CA ALA A 18 -40.96 -12.90 32.06
C ALA A 18 -39.49 -12.71 31.65
N ASN A 19 -39.08 -11.45 31.53
CA ASN A 19 -37.70 -11.02 31.66
C ASN A 19 -37.10 -11.56 32.96
N GLN A 20 -35.94 -12.20 32.90
CA GLN A 20 -34.99 -12.23 34.02
C GLN A 20 -33.55 -12.53 33.53
N ASN A 21 -32.81 -11.45 33.37
CA ASN A 21 -31.45 -11.22 33.86
C ASN A 21 -30.70 -12.47 34.38
N VAL A 22 -29.81 -13.04 33.56
CA VAL A 22 -28.89 -14.11 34.00
C VAL A 22 -27.52 -13.50 34.29
N ASN A 23 -27.24 -13.33 35.58
CA ASN A 23 -25.90 -13.11 36.13
C ASN A 23 -24.99 -14.32 35.82
N PRO A 24 -23.79 -14.15 35.26
CA PRO A 24 -22.81 -15.22 35.19
C PRO A 24 -21.95 -15.20 36.46
N MET A 25 -22.51 -15.66 37.59
CA MET A 25 -21.73 -15.88 38.80
C MET A 25 -22.21 -17.13 39.53
N GLN A 26 -21.95 -18.31 38.95
CA GLN A 26 -21.99 -19.59 39.65
C GLN A 26 -21.42 -20.71 38.74
N GLN A 27 -20.09 -20.83 38.67
CA GLN A 27 -19.41 -22.11 38.39
C GLN A 27 -18.03 -22.10 39.06
N LEU A 28 -18.02 -22.21 40.39
CA LEU A 28 -16.85 -22.63 41.16
C LEU A 28 -17.35 -23.54 42.30
N SER A 29 -17.67 -24.77 41.97
CA SER A 29 -17.88 -25.83 42.97
C SER A 29 -17.54 -27.18 42.36
N ALA A 30 -16.24 -27.47 42.24
CA ALA A 30 -15.74 -28.82 42.03
C ALA A 30 -14.30 -28.95 42.57
N LEU A 31 -14.11 -28.76 43.87
CA LEU A 31 -12.99 -29.33 44.63
C LEU A 31 -13.50 -29.70 46.02
N SER A 32 -14.28 -30.78 46.09
CA SER A 32 -14.55 -31.48 47.34
C SER A 32 -13.28 -32.26 47.70
N VAL A 33 -12.38 -31.65 48.48
CA VAL A 33 -11.27 -32.36 49.10
C VAL A 33 -11.86 -33.15 50.27
N THR A 34 -12.02 -34.46 50.08
CA THR A 34 -12.29 -35.39 51.17
C THR A 34 -11.08 -35.39 52.10
N THR A 35 -11.19 -34.74 53.25
CA THR A 35 -10.23 -34.85 54.36
C THR A 35 -10.33 -36.26 54.95
N THR A 36 -9.49 -37.17 54.44
CA THR A 36 -9.10 -38.35 55.21
C THR A 36 -7.77 -38.03 55.89
N ASN A 37 -7.78 -38.09 57.23
CA ASN A 37 -6.62 -37.91 58.10
C ASN A 37 -5.63 -39.07 57.89
N ALA A 38 -4.85 -39.03 56.82
CA ALA A 38 -3.63 -39.80 56.68
C ALA A 38 -2.51 -38.83 56.32
N THR A 39 -1.53 -38.71 57.22
CA THR A 39 -0.28 -37.98 57.03
C THR A 39 0.41 -38.41 55.73
N PRO A 40 0.59 -37.51 54.73
CA PRO A 40 1.34 -37.86 53.54
C PRO A 40 2.85 -37.77 53.82
N PRO A 41 3.67 -38.66 53.26
CA PRO A 41 5.11 -38.55 53.35
C PRO A 41 5.60 -37.35 52.53
N ILE A 42 6.57 -36.64 53.11
CA ILE A 42 7.25 -35.46 52.57
C ILE A 42 8.03 -35.87 51.32
N ASN A 43 7.44 -35.66 50.14
CA ASN A 43 8.17 -35.52 48.88
C ASN A 43 7.73 -34.18 48.23
N SER A 44 8.33 -33.08 48.71
CA SER A 44 7.97 -31.71 48.32
C SER A 44 8.25 -31.39 46.84
N ALA A 45 9.00 -32.24 46.14
CA ALA A 45 9.32 -32.06 44.73
C ALA A 45 8.08 -32.17 43.82
N ALA A 46 7.15 -33.09 44.10
CA ALA A 46 5.97 -33.29 43.25
C ALA A 46 4.98 -32.12 43.35
N PHE A 47 4.77 -31.58 44.55
CA PHE A 47 3.91 -30.41 44.76
C PHE A 47 4.53 -29.13 44.17
N SER A 48 5.84 -28.92 44.34
CA SER A 48 6.57 -27.80 43.70
C SER A 48 6.60 -27.92 42.18
N LEU A 49 6.76 -29.12 41.63
CA LEU A 49 6.65 -29.36 40.18
C LEU A 49 5.22 -29.07 39.69
N MET A 50 4.18 -29.58 40.36
CA MET A 50 2.78 -29.31 39.96
C MET A 50 2.38 -27.83 40.07
N THR A 51 2.86 -27.11 41.08
CA THR A 51 2.62 -25.65 41.19
C THR A 51 3.43 -24.84 40.17
N SER A 52 4.67 -25.25 39.87
CA SER A 52 5.46 -24.62 38.80
C SER A 52 4.90 -24.91 37.41
N THR A 53 4.41 -26.13 37.15
CA THR A 53 3.72 -26.54 35.92
C THR A 53 2.38 -25.83 35.79
N SER A 54 1.60 -25.67 36.85
CA SER A 54 0.30 -24.96 36.77
C SER A 54 0.46 -23.46 36.57
N LEU A 55 1.45 -22.80 37.21
CA LEU A 55 1.76 -21.38 36.95
C LEU A 55 2.31 -21.17 35.54
N SER A 56 3.20 -22.05 35.07
CA SER A 56 3.72 -21.99 33.69
C SER A 56 2.66 -22.31 32.64
N THR A 57 1.73 -23.22 32.92
CA THR A 57 0.59 -23.51 32.03
C THR A 57 -0.39 -22.33 32.02
N SER A 58 -0.66 -21.72 33.18
CA SER A 58 -1.52 -20.53 33.28
C SER A 58 -0.93 -19.33 32.52
N SER A 59 0.38 -19.08 32.66
CA SER A 59 1.06 -18.02 31.92
C SER A 59 1.12 -18.28 30.42
N GLN A 60 1.33 -19.53 29.98
CA GLN A 60 1.27 -19.91 28.56
C GLN A 60 -0.12 -19.72 27.96
N VAL A 61 -1.19 -20.07 28.68
CA VAL A 61 -2.57 -19.88 28.22
C VAL A 61 -2.92 -18.39 28.13
N VAL A 62 -2.48 -17.57 29.09
CA VAL A 62 -2.65 -16.11 29.05
C VAL A 62 -1.92 -15.50 27.84
N ASN A 63 -0.66 -15.89 27.61
CA ASN A 63 0.13 -15.43 26.46
C ASN A 63 -0.52 -15.81 25.13
N GLN A 64 -1.08 -17.03 25.02
CA GLN A 64 -1.76 -17.47 23.82
C GLN A 64 -3.06 -16.69 23.56
N ARG A 65 -3.83 -16.39 24.62
CA ARG A 65 -5.04 -15.56 24.50
C ARG A 65 -4.69 -14.15 24.05
N GLU A 66 -3.67 -13.55 24.63
CA GLU A 66 -3.20 -12.22 24.22
C GLU A 66 -2.75 -12.20 22.75
N GLN A 67 -2.00 -13.20 22.31
CA GLN A 67 -1.57 -13.32 20.91
C GLN A 67 -2.77 -13.42 19.96
N ARG A 68 -3.79 -14.22 20.30
CA ARG A 68 -5.02 -14.31 19.48
C ARG A 68 -5.77 -12.99 19.42
N LEU A 69 -5.82 -12.24 20.52
CA LEU A 69 -6.42 -10.91 20.55
C LEU A 69 -5.65 -9.93 19.66
N ARG A 70 -4.32 -9.90 19.74
CA ARG A 70 -3.46 -9.08 18.86
C ARG A 70 -3.68 -9.40 17.38
N GLN A 71 -3.75 -10.68 17.01
CA GLN A 71 -4.07 -11.12 15.64
C GLN A 71 -5.47 -10.69 15.20
N LEU A 72 -6.45 -10.70 16.10
CA LEU A 72 -7.80 -10.23 15.78
C LEU A 72 -7.82 -8.71 15.57
N ILE A 73 -7.15 -7.94 16.43
CA ILE A 73 -7.00 -6.49 16.30
C ILE A 73 -6.33 -6.13 14.98
N SER A 74 -5.24 -6.83 14.61
CA SER A 74 -4.58 -6.69 13.31
C SER A 74 -5.57 -6.85 12.14
N LYS A 75 -6.41 -7.89 12.17
CA LYS A 75 -7.43 -8.14 11.15
C LYS A 75 -8.50 -7.05 11.11
N CYS A 76 -8.93 -6.54 12.26
CA CYS A 76 -9.89 -5.44 12.33
C CYS A 76 -9.33 -4.19 11.65
N TYR A 77 -8.10 -3.78 11.98
CA TYR A 77 -7.46 -2.62 11.35
C TYR A 77 -7.24 -2.80 9.85
N LEU A 78 -6.86 -4.00 9.39
CA LEU A 78 -6.79 -4.31 7.97
C LEU A 78 -8.13 -4.09 7.25
N ARG A 79 -9.24 -4.52 7.87
CA ARG A 79 -10.57 -4.36 7.28
C ARG A 79 -11.04 -2.91 7.29
N ILE A 80 -10.81 -2.19 8.38
CA ILE A 80 -11.12 -0.76 8.48
C ILE A 80 -10.39 0.03 7.40
N GLY A 81 -9.07 -0.15 7.27
CA GLY A 81 -8.29 0.52 6.23
C GLY A 81 -8.72 0.14 4.82
N SER A 82 -9.03 -1.15 4.57
CA SER A 82 -9.52 -1.61 3.27
C SER A 82 -10.85 -0.97 2.89
N TRP A 83 -11.79 -0.87 3.83
CA TRP A 83 -13.08 -0.24 3.60
C TRP A 83 -12.95 1.26 3.38
N GLN A 84 -12.16 1.95 4.21
CA GLN A 84 -11.90 3.37 4.02
C GLN A 84 -11.28 3.66 2.66
N HIS A 85 -10.29 2.85 2.25
CA HIS A 85 -9.66 2.99 0.94
C HIS A 85 -10.64 2.76 -0.22
N GLU A 86 -11.52 1.75 -0.11
CA GLU A 86 -12.54 1.46 -1.12
C GLU A 86 -13.61 2.56 -1.21
N MET A 87 -13.96 3.16 -0.07
CA MET A 87 -15.00 4.21 -0.01
C MET A 87 -14.51 5.58 -0.45
N PHE A 88 -13.30 5.99 -0.05
CA PHE A 88 -12.81 7.36 -0.23
C PHE A 88 -11.69 7.49 -1.28
N GLY A 89 -11.06 6.37 -1.65
CA GLY A 89 -9.92 6.35 -2.55
C GLY A 89 -8.70 7.08 -1.97
N MET A 90 -7.89 7.67 -2.87
CA MET A 90 -6.71 8.48 -2.54
C MET A 90 -6.95 9.96 -2.89
N THR A 91 -8.10 10.50 -2.50
CA THR A 91 -8.52 11.84 -2.95
C THR A 91 -8.01 12.95 -2.01
N ASP A 92 -7.92 12.65 -0.71
CA ASP A 92 -7.58 13.59 0.36
C ASP A 92 -6.36 13.11 1.16
N ASP A 93 -5.40 14.02 1.39
CA ASP A 93 -4.19 13.78 2.17
C ASP A 93 -4.48 13.34 3.62
N ILE A 94 -5.54 13.86 4.23
CA ILE A 94 -5.95 13.54 5.61
C ILE A 94 -6.45 12.09 5.66
N ILE A 95 -7.36 11.74 4.75
CA ILE A 95 -7.92 10.39 4.66
C ILE A 95 -6.81 9.38 4.34
N LEU A 96 -5.91 9.72 3.40
CA LEU A 96 -4.76 8.88 3.08
C LEU A 96 -3.89 8.60 4.32
N THR A 97 -3.62 9.64 5.12
CA THR A 97 -2.84 9.51 6.36
C THR A 97 -3.55 8.60 7.37
N GLU A 98 -4.88 8.70 7.49
CA GLU A 98 -5.67 7.84 8.37
C GLU A 98 -5.64 6.37 7.92
N ILE A 99 -5.82 6.10 6.63
CA ILE A 99 -5.73 4.74 6.08
C ILE A 99 -4.33 4.16 6.31
N MET A 100 -3.28 4.95 6.05
CA MET A 100 -1.89 4.55 6.32
C MET A 100 -1.68 4.17 7.78
N LYS A 101 -2.21 4.98 8.71
CA LYS A 101 -2.15 4.71 10.15
C LYS A 101 -2.92 3.44 10.54
N ASN A 102 -4.08 3.19 9.93
CA ASN A 102 -4.83 1.96 10.17
C ASN A 102 -4.05 0.73 9.70
N TYR A 103 -3.42 0.77 8.52
CA TYR A 103 -2.55 -0.32 8.09
C TYR A 103 -1.26 -0.44 8.93
N GLU A 104 -0.75 0.67 9.47
CA GLU A 104 0.38 0.64 10.40
C GLU A 104 0.02 -0.09 11.69
N HIS A 105 -1.14 0.22 12.27
CA HIS A 105 -1.68 -0.53 13.39
C HIS A 105 -1.83 -2.01 13.05
N ALA A 106 -2.29 -2.35 11.84
CA ALA A 106 -2.46 -3.75 11.48
C ALA A 106 -1.16 -4.58 11.56
N TRP A 107 -0.03 -4.10 11.04
CA TRP A 107 1.23 -4.87 11.08
C TRP A 107 1.92 -4.78 12.44
N THR A 108 1.75 -3.69 13.20
CA THR A 108 2.33 -3.57 14.55
C THR A 108 1.71 -4.54 15.55
N TYR A 109 0.42 -4.88 15.41
CA TYR A 109 -0.21 -5.91 16.24
C TYR A 109 0.14 -7.34 15.81
N ASP A 110 0.46 -7.58 14.53
CA ASP A 110 0.85 -8.89 14.02
C ASP A 110 1.93 -8.77 12.92
N ASP A 111 3.20 -8.82 13.33
CA ASP A 111 4.37 -8.72 12.42
C ASP A 111 4.46 -9.90 11.45
N SER A 112 3.86 -11.05 11.78
CA SER A 112 3.88 -12.24 10.92
C SER A 112 2.84 -12.18 9.80
N ASN A 113 1.94 -11.20 9.84
CA ASN A 113 0.84 -11.08 8.89
C ASN A 113 1.28 -10.42 7.58
N TYR A 114 1.59 -11.26 6.59
CA TYR A 114 1.88 -10.83 5.23
C TYR A 114 0.85 -9.83 4.67
N LYS A 115 -0.45 -10.02 4.91
CA LYS A 115 -1.49 -9.15 4.33
C LYS A 115 -1.41 -7.73 4.90
N ALA A 116 -1.06 -7.60 6.18
CA ALA A 116 -0.91 -6.31 6.84
C ALA A 116 0.29 -5.55 6.26
N TRP A 117 1.45 -6.20 6.21
CA TRP A 117 2.65 -5.64 5.59
C TRP A 117 2.42 -5.26 4.13
N ASN A 118 1.79 -6.15 3.36
CA ASN A 118 1.52 -5.90 1.95
C ASN A 118 0.54 -4.74 1.74
N ALA A 119 -0.56 -4.66 2.50
CA ALA A 119 -1.52 -3.56 2.38
C ALA A 119 -0.87 -2.20 2.72
N TYR A 120 -0.10 -2.16 3.81
CA TYR A 120 0.65 -0.97 4.19
C TYR A 120 1.65 -0.54 3.11
N ALA A 121 2.44 -1.49 2.60
CA ALA A 121 3.47 -1.24 1.60
C ALA A 121 2.88 -0.77 0.27
N VAL A 122 1.82 -1.43 -0.20
CA VAL A 122 1.12 -1.10 -1.44
C VAL A 122 0.50 0.29 -1.35
N LEU A 123 -0.16 0.63 -0.24
CA LEU A 123 -0.72 1.97 -0.08
C LEU A 123 0.36 3.06 -0.10
N ASN A 124 1.48 2.83 0.58
CA ASN A 124 2.60 3.78 0.56
C ASN A 124 3.21 3.90 -0.85
N TYR A 125 3.34 2.79 -1.58
CA TYR A 125 3.79 2.77 -2.97
C TYR A 125 2.85 3.59 -3.87
N ASP A 126 1.54 3.41 -3.72
CA ASP A 126 0.54 4.15 -4.48
C ASP A 126 0.54 5.64 -4.10
N ALA A 127 0.73 5.96 -2.81
CA ALA A 127 0.87 7.33 -2.30
C ALA A 127 2.07 8.09 -2.90
N VAL A 128 3.20 7.41 -3.14
CA VAL A 128 4.35 8.02 -3.83
C VAL A 128 3.96 8.50 -5.22
N SER A 129 3.21 7.68 -5.96
CA SER A 129 2.73 8.05 -7.30
C SER A 129 1.72 9.19 -7.24
N TYR A 130 0.83 9.16 -6.25
CA TYR A 130 -0.14 10.23 -5.99
C TYR A 130 0.52 11.58 -5.72
N PHE A 131 1.50 11.65 -4.81
CA PHE A 131 2.21 12.89 -4.52
C PHE A 131 3.03 13.38 -5.71
N LYS A 132 3.66 12.46 -6.46
CA LYS A 132 4.39 12.79 -7.68
C LYS A 132 3.49 13.43 -8.73
N GLN A 133 2.29 12.91 -8.93
CA GLN A 133 1.32 13.50 -9.87
C GLN A 133 0.92 14.92 -9.45
N ARG A 134 0.65 15.15 -8.16
CA ARG A 134 0.33 16.49 -7.63
C ARG A 134 1.47 17.48 -7.77
N VAL A 135 2.72 17.06 -7.59
CA VAL A 135 3.90 17.89 -7.85
C VAL A 135 3.95 18.33 -9.31
N GLN A 136 3.66 17.41 -10.24
CA GLN A 136 3.62 17.72 -11.67
C GLN A 136 2.47 18.66 -12.03
N GLU A 137 1.29 18.49 -11.44
CA GLU A 137 0.15 19.37 -11.65
C GLU A 137 0.42 20.80 -11.19
N LEU A 138 1.01 20.98 -10.01
CA LEU A 138 1.45 22.30 -9.56
C LEU A 138 2.43 22.92 -10.57
N SER A 139 3.41 22.13 -11.06
CA SER A 139 4.43 22.62 -12.01
C SER A 139 3.86 23.14 -13.32
N ARG A 140 2.72 22.60 -13.74
CA ARG A 140 1.99 23.06 -14.94
C ARG A 140 1.24 24.37 -14.68
N ILE A 141 0.65 24.53 -13.49
CA ILE A 141 -0.09 25.74 -13.12
C ILE A 141 0.85 26.96 -13.01
N SER A 142 2.10 26.75 -12.60
CA SER A 142 3.11 27.81 -12.52
C SER A 142 3.68 28.25 -13.87
N GLN A 143 3.40 27.55 -14.99
CA GLN A 143 3.79 27.99 -16.33
C GLN A 143 2.65 28.80 -16.99
N PRO A 144 2.86 30.06 -17.40
CA PRO A 144 1.87 30.79 -18.17
C PRO A 144 1.64 30.06 -19.50
N GLN A 145 0.39 29.69 -19.74
CA GLN A 145 -0.09 29.02 -20.94
C GLN A 145 0.26 29.86 -22.18
N GLN A 146 1.35 29.52 -22.88
CA GLN A 146 1.46 29.86 -24.29
C GLN A 146 0.47 28.95 -25.02
N THR A 147 -0.63 29.54 -25.50
CA THR A 147 -1.57 28.90 -26.41
C THR A 147 -0.81 28.24 -27.56
N PRO A 148 -1.00 26.94 -27.85
CA PRO A 148 -0.47 26.36 -29.08
C PRO A 148 -1.18 27.04 -30.25
N LEU A 149 -0.43 27.83 -31.04
CA LEU A 149 -0.87 28.26 -32.36
C LEU A 149 -1.08 27.00 -33.20
N SER A 150 -2.33 26.73 -33.59
CA SER A 150 -2.66 25.73 -34.60
C SER A 150 -1.83 25.96 -35.86
N PRO A 151 -1.26 24.92 -36.50
CA PRO A 151 -0.55 25.11 -37.75
C PRO A 151 -1.55 25.53 -38.83
N SER A 152 -1.40 26.75 -39.34
CA SER A 152 -2.06 27.20 -40.56
C SER A 152 -1.64 26.27 -41.70
N THR A 153 -2.57 25.46 -42.20
CA THR A 153 -2.41 24.69 -43.42
C THR A 153 -2.19 25.67 -44.57
N LEU A 154 -0.98 25.70 -45.12
CA LEU A 154 -0.65 26.41 -46.34
C LEU A 154 -1.46 25.83 -47.50
N THR A 155 -2.27 26.68 -48.09
CA THR A 155 -2.90 26.54 -49.40
C THR A 155 -1.83 26.45 -50.49
N VAL A 156 -1.92 25.43 -51.35
CA VAL A 156 -1.50 25.52 -52.76
C VAL A 156 -2.56 24.86 -53.63
N ASP A 157 -2.87 25.56 -54.71
CA ASP A 157 -4.06 25.52 -55.54
C ASP A 157 -3.89 24.61 -56.78
N ALA A 158 -5.00 24.49 -57.55
CA ALA A 158 -5.18 23.96 -58.91
C ALA A 158 -5.72 22.51 -58.99
N THR A 159 -6.80 22.15 -59.70
CA THR A 159 -7.63 22.84 -60.71
C THR A 159 -8.97 22.10 -60.92
N MET A 160 -9.98 22.83 -61.43
CA MET A 160 -11.16 22.41 -62.23
C MET A 160 -12.51 22.07 -61.52
N SER A 161 -13.48 22.96 -61.78
CA SER A 161 -14.91 23.03 -61.42
C SER A 161 -15.81 22.03 -62.20
N PRO A 162 -17.18 22.14 -62.24
CA PRO A 162 -18.17 22.77 -61.32
C PRO A 162 -19.42 21.88 -61.04
N THR A 163 -20.17 22.07 -59.93
CA THR A 163 -21.64 21.83 -59.94
C THR A 163 -22.39 22.74 -58.95
N ARG A 164 -23.45 23.33 -59.49
CA ARG A 164 -24.49 24.30 -59.08
C ARG A 164 -25.20 24.18 -57.70
N GLN A 165 -25.71 25.36 -57.28
CA GLN A 165 -26.97 25.71 -56.54
C GLN A 165 -26.88 26.08 -55.02
N PRO A 166 -27.82 26.89 -54.46
CA PRO A 166 -27.92 28.35 -54.59
C PRO A 166 -27.89 29.10 -53.25
N GLN A 167 -27.76 30.42 -53.32
CA GLN A 167 -27.62 31.38 -52.21
C GLN A 167 -28.86 31.51 -51.29
N SER A 168 -28.62 31.89 -50.03
CA SER A 168 -29.54 32.56 -49.09
C SER A 168 -28.73 33.37 -48.06
N PRO A 169 -29.28 34.44 -47.45
CA PRO A 169 -28.56 35.71 -47.33
C PRO A 169 -27.78 35.95 -46.03
N SER A 170 -26.83 36.88 -46.18
CA SER A 170 -25.92 37.47 -45.20
C SER A 170 -26.58 37.90 -43.89
N SER A 171 -26.05 37.40 -42.77
CA SER A 171 -26.15 38.04 -41.47
C SER A 171 -24.77 38.61 -41.11
N GLN A 172 -24.65 39.93 -41.10
CA GLN A 172 -23.46 40.62 -40.57
C GLN A 172 -23.36 40.31 -39.07
N GLN A 173 -22.45 39.42 -38.67
CA GLN A 173 -22.00 39.34 -37.28
C GLN A 173 -20.84 40.32 -37.10
N GLN A 174 -21.11 41.42 -36.39
CA GLN A 174 -20.09 42.30 -35.84
C GLN A 174 -19.13 41.48 -34.97
N GLN A 175 -17.86 41.43 -35.36
CA GLN A 175 -16.76 41.00 -34.49
C GLN A 175 -16.66 41.98 -33.31
N ILE A 176 -17.07 41.53 -32.13
CA ILE A 176 -16.75 42.21 -30.86
C ILE A 176 -15.24 41.99 -30.62
N PRO A 177 -14.43 43.04 -30.42
CA PRO A 177 -13.02 42.86 -30.09
C PRO A 177 -12.88 42.10 -28.76
N PRO A 178 -11.87 41.22 -28.61
CA PRO A 178 -11.66 40.50 -27.36
C PRO A 178 -11.48 41.50 -26.19
N PRO A 179 -12.02 41.20 -24.99
CA PRO A 179 -11.89 42.07 -23.84
C PRO A 179 -10.39 42.29 -23.51
N PRO A 180 -10.01 43.48 -23.02
CA PRO A 180 -8.64 43.77 -22.65
C PRO A 180 -8.16 42.78 -21.58
N PRO A 181 -6.87 42.39 -21.60
CA PRO A 181 -6.31 41.52 -20.58
C PRO A 181 -6.53 42.14 -19.19
N PRO A 182 -6.86 41.34 -18.16
CA PRO A 182 -7.07 41.84 -16.82
C PRO A 182 -5.82 42.59 -16.33
N PRO A 183 -5.98 43.64 -15.50
CA PRO A 183 -4.86 44.40 -14.99
C PRO A 183 -3.88 43.49 -14.24
N PRO A 184 -2.56 43.71 -14.38
CA PRO A 184 -1.56 42.92 -13.67
C PRO A 184 -1.80 43.03 -12.15
N LEU A 185 -1.80 41.87 -11.49
CA LEU A 185 -2.00 41.76 -10.05
C LEU A 185 -0.95 42.58 -9.26
N PRO A 186 -1.27 43.07 -8.05
CA PRO A 186 -0.33 43.77 -7.20
C PRO A 186 0.96 42.95 -6.94
N PRO A 187 2.16 43.57 -6.92
CA PRO A 187 3.43 42.87 -6.70
C PRO A 187 3.46 42.03 -5.42
N GLN A 188 2.78 42.50 -4.35
CA GLN A 188 2.67 41.77 -3.08
C GLN A 188 1.87 40.46 -3.20
N GLN A 189 0.80 40.44 -4.00
CA GLN A 189 0.01 39.23 -4.24
C GLN A 189 0.76 38.25 -5.15
N GLN A 190 1.50 38.74 -6.14
CA GLN A 190 2.36 37.88 -6.97
C GLN A 190 3.46 37.21 -6.14
N GLN A 191 4.15 37.96 -5.26
CA GLN A 191 5.18 37.42 -4.39
C GLN A 191 4.63 36.38 -3.40
N GLN A 192 3.49 36.67 -2.75
CA GLN A 192 2.84 35.71 -1.84
C GLN A 192 2.40 34.42 -2.54
N ASN A 193 1.93 34.51 -3.79
CA ASN A 193 1.50 33.32 -4.55
C ASN A 193 2.71 32.45 -4.96
N LEU A 194 3.85 33.08 -5.27
CA LEU A 194 5.12 32.40 -5.53
C LEU A 194 5.64 31.69 -4.27
N ASP A 195 5.62 32.35 -3.11
CA ASP A 195 6.09 31.78 -1.84
C ASP A 195 5.21 30.61 -1.38
N ALA A 196 3.88 30.75 -1.46
CA ALA A 196 2.94 29.67 -1.15
C ALA A 196 3.06 28.47 -2.11
N SER A 197 3.29 28.74 -3.40
CA SER A 197 3.52 27.69 -4.39
C SER A 197 4.82 26.92 -4.07
N ASN A 198 5.91 27.64 -3.79
CA ASN A 198 7.19 27.05 -3.39
C ASN A 198 7.08 26.19 -2.13
N GLU A 199 6.31 26.63 -1.13
CA GLU A 199 6.05 25.86 0.08
C GLU A 199 5.27 24.56 -0.23
N ALA A 200 4.23 24.64 -1.06
CA ALA A 200 3.44 23.49 -1.47
C ALA A 200 4.29 22.43 -2.20
N TYR A 201 5.19 22.83 -3.11
CA TYR A 201 6.12 21.91 -3.78
C TYR A 201 7.03 21.18 -2.79
N ARG A 202 7.60 21.92 -1.83
CA ARG A 202 8.51 21.35 -0.84
C ARG A 202 7.78 20.33 0.03
N LEU A 203 6.57 20.66 0.48
CA LEU A 203 5.75 19.78 1.31
C LEU A 203 5.34 18.50 0.59
N LEU A 204 4.93 18.58 -0.68
CA LEU A 204 4.59 17.38 -1.46
C LEU A 204 5.82 16.51 -1.74
N THR A 205 6.96 17.12 -2.05
CA THR A 205 8.23 16.39 -2.24
C THR A 205 8.66 15.68 -0.97
N GLN A 206 8.49 16.34 0.19
CA GLN A 206 8.75 15.73 1.49
C GLN A 206 7.80 14.56 1.77
N LYS A 207 6.50 14.72 1.53
CA LYS A 207 5.51 13.64 1.67
C LYS A 207 5.83 12.44 0.79
N MET A 208 6.24 12.68 -0.45
CA MET A 208 6.66 11.62 -1.38
C MET A 208 7.84 10.81 -0.82
N ILE A 209 8.89 11.45 -0.32
CA ILE A 209 10.04 10.76 0.28
C ILE A 209 9.62 10.01 1.55
N HIS A 210 8.82 10.65 2.41
CA HIS A 210 8.31 10.06 3.65
C HIS A 210 7.45 8.81 3.41
N CYS A 211 6.73 8.71 2.29
CA CYS A 211 6.00 7.50 1.90
C CYS A 211 6.88 6.45 1.22
N THR A 212 7.99 6.85 0.60
CA THR A 212 8.88 5.93 -0.11
C THR A 212 9.58 4.96 0.84
N ILE A 213 10.09 5.43 1.98
CA ILE A 213 10.83 4.57 2.93
C ILE A 213 9.93 3.49 3.54
N PRO A 214 8.71 3.80 4.04
CA PRO A 214 7.80 2.78 4.54
C PRO A 214 7.30 1.83 3.44
N ALA A 215 7.12 2.33 2.20
CA ALA A 215 6.81 1.45 1.06
C ALA A 215 7.92 0.41 0.86
N VAL A 216 9.18 0.85 0.81
CA VAL A 216 10.34 -0.04 0.62
C VAL A 216 10.44 -1.05 1.76
N LYS A 217 10.43 -0.60 3.02
CA LYS A 217 10.52 -1.49 4.19
C LYS A 217 9.37 -2.50 4.24
N GLY A 218 8.15 -2.03 3.98
CA GLY A 218 6.97 -2.89 3.94
C GLY A 218 7.01 -3.88 2.78
N LEU A 219 7.51 -3.49 1.61
CA LEU A 219 7.67 -4.39 0.46
C LEU A 219 8.68 -5.49 0.78
N PHE A 220 9.83 -5.17 1.38
CA PHE A 220 10.79 -6.18 1.84
C PHE A 220 10.17 -7.17 2.83
N LYS A 221 9.51 -6.68 3.88
CA LYS A 221 8.80 -7.54 4.84
C LYS A 221 7.74 -8.41 4.16
N SER A 222 6.97 -7.82 3.25
CA SER A 222 5.95 -8.55 2.50
C SER A 222 6.58 -9.63 1.62
N ILE A 223 7.71 -9.39 0.96
CA ILE A 223 8.40 -10.36 0.11
C ILE A 223 8.85 -11.56 0.95
N VAL A 224 9.50 -11.31 2.09
CA VAL A 224 9.99 -12.35 3.01
C VAL A 224 8.85 -13.22 3.55
N LEU A 225 7.68 -12.62 3.82
CA LEU A 225 6.50 -13.34 4.33
C LEU A 225 5.58 -13.90 3.23
N SER A 226 5.79 -13.50 1.97
CA SER A 226 4.85 -13.79 0.87
C SER A 226 4.95 -15.22 0.36
N LYS A 227 3.83 -15.69 -0.19
CA LYS A 227 3.79 -16.87 -1.06
C LYS A 227 4.17 -16.46 -2.49
N ALA A 228 4.69 -17.41 -3.27
CA ALA A 228 5.25 -17.20 -4.62
C ALA A 228 4.46 -16.23 -5.52
N LYS A 229 3.12 -16.33 -5.56
CA LYS A 229 2.25 -15.47 -6.40
C LYS A 229 2.45 -13.97 -6.14
N HIS A 230 2.55 -13.56 -4.88
CA HIS A 230 2.65 -12.15 -4.52
C HIS A 230 4.10 -11.65 -4.46
N CYS A 231 5.04 -12.56 -4.25
CA CYS A 231 6.46 -12.28 -4.19
C CYS A 231 6.95 -11.51 -5.43
N LEU A 232 6.62 -12.01 -6.64
CA LEU A 232 7.07 -11.38 -7.88
C LEU A 232 6.50 -9.96 -8.04
N GLN A 233 5.20 -9.78 -7.81
CA GLN A 233 4.57 -8.47 -7.93
C GLN A 233 5.18 -7.45 -6.97
N ASN A 234 5.44 -7.85 -5.73
CA ASN A 234 6.05 -6.97 -4.74
C ASN A 234 7.52 -6.68 -5.06
N THR A 235 8.24 -7.67 -5.59
CA THR A 235 9.62 -7.49 -6.06
C THR A 235 9.68 -6.49 -7.21
N LEU A 236 8.75 -6.56 -8.17
CA LEU A 236 8.69 -5.59 -9.27
C LEU A 236 8.36 -4.18 -8.78
N ARG A 237 7.40 -4.03 -7.86
CA ARG A 237 7.11 -2.73 -7.22
C ARG A 237 8.35 -2.16 -6.50
N LEU A 238 9.07 -3.03 -5.78
CA LEU A 238 10.31 -2.65 -5.10
C LEU A 238 11.37 -2.18 -6.09
N LEU A 239 11.56 -2.88 -7.22
CA LEU A 239 12.48 -2.46 -8.28
C LEU A 239 12.09 -1.11 -8.88
N THR A 240 10.80 -0.84 -9.06
CA THR A 240 10.33 0.48 -9.50
C THR A 240 10.77 1.57 -8.53
N LEU A 241 10.51 1.39 -7.22
CA LEU A 241 10.92 2.38 -6.21
C LEU A 241 12.44 2.52 -6.12
N TRP A 242 13.17 1.40 -6.20
CA TRP A 242 14.62 1.40 -6.16
C TRP A 242 15.20 2.19 -7.33
N PHE A 243 14.83 1.87 -8.57
CA PHE A 243 15.41 2.54 -9.73
C PHE A 243 15.03 4.02 -9.80
N GLU A 244 13.83 4.38 -9.32
CA GLU A 244 13.33 5.74 -9.38
C GLU A 244 13.80 6.63 -8.21
N TYR A 245 13.86 6.09 -7.00
CA TYR A 245 14.13 6.85 -5.76
C TYR A 245 15.37 6.36 -4.99
N GLY A 246 16.05 5.31 -5.42
CA GLY A 246 17.25 4.78 -4.74
C GLY A 246 18.47 5.70 -4.76
N GLN A 247 18.38 6.86 -5.42
CA GLN A 247 19.38 7.93 -5.34
C GLN A 247 19.26 8.80 -4.08
N TYR A 248 18.12 8.75 -3.39
CA TYR A 248 17.95 9.45 -2.12
C TYR A 248 18.58 8.62 -1.00
N ARG A 249 19.42 9.24 -0.17
CA ARG A 249 20.23 8.55 0.83
C ARG A 249 19.40 7.69 1.79
N GLU A 250 18.30 8.22 2.28
CA GLU A 250 17.41 7.50 3.21
C GLU A 250 16.79 6.25 2.56
N VAL A 251 16.47 6.32 1.27
CA VAL A 251 15.94 5.20 0.49
C VAL A 251 17.05 4.18 0.20
N TYR A 252 18.24 4.64 -0.16
CA TYR A 252 19.42 3.80 -0.36
C TYR A 252 19.74 2.97 0.90
N ASP A 253 19.75 3.60 2.07
CA ASP A 253 20.04 2.95 3.34
C ASP A 253 18.98 1.88 3.65
N ALA A 254 17.69 2.20 3.45
CA ALA A 254 16.60 1.24 3.62
C ALA A 254 16.67 0.05 2.64
N ILE A 255 17.05 0.28 1.38
CA ILE A 255 17.26 -0.79 0.40
C ILE A 255 18.46 -1.65 0.76
N THR A 256 19.56 -1.04 1.21
CA THR A 256 20.77 -1.77 1.62
C THR A 256 20.50 -2.67 2.81
N GLU A 257 19.70 -2.22 3.78
CA GLU A 257 19.24 -3.03 4.90
C GLU A 257 18.31 -4.15 4.43
N GLY A 258 17.30 -3.82 3.62
CA GLY A 258 16.31 -4.77 3.12
C GLY A 258 16.90 -5.88 2.24
N ASN A 259 17.90 -5.56 1.41
CA ASN A 259 18.56 -6.53 0.52
C ASN A 259 19.18 -7.70 1.29
N LYS A 260 19.64 -7.48 2.53
CA LYS A 260 20.22 -8.52 3.39
C LYS A 260 19.18 -9.51 3.92
N THR A 261 17.90 -9.15 3.90
CA THR A 261 16.80 -9.95 4.48
C THR A 261 16.13 -10.88 3.46
N VAL A 262 16.26 -10.60 2.16
CA VAL A 262 15.58 -11.34 1.10
C VAL A 262 16.47 -12.47 0.57
N PRO A 263 15.97 -13.71 0.48
CA PRO A 263 16.69 -14.83 -0.10
C PRO A 263 17.12 -14.57 -1.56
N VAL A 264 18.29 -15.09 -1.96
CA VAL A 264 18.87 -14.82 -3.27
C VAL A 264 18.00 -15.33 -4.42
N GLU A 265 17.24 -16.39 -4.19
CA GLU A 265 16.33 -17.01 -5.14
C GLU A 265 15.23 -16.05 -5.60
N VAL A 266 14.81 -15.11 -4.75
CA VAL A 266 13.82 -14.09 -5.13
C VAL A 266 14.38 -13.19 -6.23
N TRP A 267 15.64 -12.79 -6.11
CA TRP A 267 16.29 -11.91 -7.08
C TRP A 267 16.51 -12.58 -8.43
N LEU A 268 16.65 -13.92 -8.47
CA LEU A 268 16.76 -14.67 -9.73
C LEU A 268 15.54 -14.46 -10.65
N HIS A 269 14.35 -14.29 -10.07
CA HIS A 269 13.11 -14.10 -10.85
C HIS A 269 13.07 -12.73 -11.55
N VAL A 270 13.84 -11.76 -11.07
CA VAL A 270 13.90 -10.38 -11.60
C VAL A 270 15.28 -10.01 -12.14
N LEU A 271 16.12 -11.02 -12.38
CA LEU A 271 17.49 -10.84 -12.85
C LEU A 271 17.57 -10.09 -14.19
N PRO A 272 16.71 -10.36 -15.20
CA PRO A 272 16.73 -9.59 -16.45
C PRO A 272 16.50 -8.09 -16.24
N GLN A 273 15.62 -7.72 -15.30
CA GLN A 273 15.31 -6.32 -14.99
C GLN A 273 16.47 -5.62 -14.29
N LEU A 274 17.19 -6.31 -13.41
CA LEU A 274 18.41 -5.79 -12.76
C LEU A 274 19.52 -5.55 -13.79
N ILE A 275 19.73 -6.51 -14.69
CA ILE A 275 20.80 -6.44 -15.70
C ILE A 275 20.51 -5.39 -16.75
N ALA A 276 19.24 -5.21 -17.15
CA ALA A 276 18.84 -4.12 -18.03
C ALA A 276 19.14 -2.72 -17.47
N ARG A 277 19.46 -2.61 -16.17
CA ARG A 277 19.81 -1.36 -15.50
C ARG A 277 21.24 -1.36 -14.93
N ILE A 278 22.10 -2.31 -15.34
CA ILE A 278 23.46 -2.44 -14.81
C ILE A 278 24.29 -1.17 -15.03
N ASP A 279 24.08 -0.46 -16.15
CA ASP A 279 24.79 0.79 -16.50
C ASP A 279 24.00 2.05 -16.13
N SER A 280 23.19 2.00 -15.06
CA SER A 280 22.44 3.18 -14.60
C SER A 280 23.37 4.38 -14.35
N PRO A 281 23.05 5.59 -14.88
CA PRO A 281 23.88 6.78 -14.68
C PRO A 281 23.81 7.32 -13.24
N ARG A 282 22.92 6.78 -12.40
CA ARG A 282 22.75 7.17 -11.00
C ARG A 282 23.72 6.36 -10.13
N PRO A 283 24.76 6.97 -9.53
CA PRO A 283 25.86 6.23 -8.90
C PRO A 283 25.40 5.36 -7.73
N LEU A 284 24.49 5.85 -6.89
CA LEU A 284 23.96 5.09 -5.76
C LEU A 284 23.11 3.89 -6.21
N VAL A 285 22.28 4.07 -7.24
CA VAL A 285 21.48 2.98 -7.80
C VAL A 285 22.39 1.93 -8.44
N HIS A 286 23.39 2.36 -9.22
CA HIS A 286 24.40 1.48 -9.81
C HIS A 286 25.14 0.66 -8.74
N GLN A 287 25.56 1.32 -7.65
CA GLN A 287 26.22 0.65 -6.53
C GLN A 287 25.33 -0.41 -5.88
N LEU A 288 24.04 -0.12 -5.65
CA LEU A 288 23.10 -1.11 -5.12
C LEU A 288 22.97 -2.31 -6.06
N ILE A 289 22.84 -2.08 -7.38
CA ILE A 289 22.70 -3.15 -8.37
C ILE A 289 23.96 -4.01 -8.38
N ARG A 290 25.15 -3.39 -8.40
CA ARG A 290 26.42 -4.12 -8.37
C ARG A 290 26.56 -4.98 -7.11
N HIS A 291 26.27 -4.44 -5.93
CA HIS A 291 26.34 -5.22 -4.70
C HIS A 291 25.40 -6.42 -4.74
N LEU A 292 24.16 -6.23 -5.19
CA LEU A 292 23.20 -7.33 -5.30
C LEU A 292 23.66 -8.39 -6.32
N LEU A 293 24.13 -7.98 -7.49
CA LEU A 293 24.61 -8.92 -8.52
C LEU A 293 25.86 -9.68 -8.05
N ILE A 294 26.74 -9.07 -7.27
CA ILE A 294 27.88 -9.76 -6.65
C ILE A 294 27.39 -10.84 -5.69
N ASP A 295 26.42 -10.53 -4.84
CA ASP A 295 25.87 -11.50 -3.88
C ASP A 295 25.11 -12.64 -4.58
N VAL A 296 24.34 -12.32 -5.63
CA VAL A 296 23.72 -13.33 -6.51
C VAL A 296 24.79 -14.21 -7.16
N GLY A 297 25.87 -13.61 -7.68
CA GLY A 297 26.94 -14.33 -8.37
C GLY A 297 27.75 -15.26 -7.48
N ARG A 298 27.87 -14.95 -6.19
CA ARG A 298 28.50 -15.83 -5.20
C ARG A 298 27.72 -17.13 -4.99
N GLN A 299 26.39 -17.09 -5.05
CA GLN A 299 25.54 -18.26 -4.78
C GLN A 299 25.09 -18.97 -6.06
N HIS A 300 24.81 -18.22 -7.13
CA HIS A 300 24.30 -18.72 -8.40
C HIS A 300 25.10 -18.18 -9.59
N PRO A 301 26.40 -18.50 -9.72
CA PRO A 301 27.23 -17.98 -10.80
C PRO A 301 26.68 -18.33 -12.19
N GLN A 302 26.13 -19.53 -12.36
CA GLN A 302 25.54 -20.00 -13.62
C GLN A 302 24.39 -19.10 -14.12
N ALA A 303 23.63 -18.48 -13.22
CA ALA A 303 22.53 -17.58 -13.58
C ALA A 303 23.03 -16.25 -14.17
N LEU A 304 24.27 -15.84 -13.87
CA LEU A 304 24.83 -14.56 -14.28
C LEU A 304 25.75 -14.63 -15.50
N ILE A 305 26.37 -15.78 -15.78
CA ILE A 305 27.37 -15.91 -16.86
C ILE A 305 26.81 -15.39 -18.19
N TYR A 306 25.69 -15.96 -18.65
CA TYR A 306 25.15 -15.59 -19.97
C TYR A 306 24.70 -14.12 -20.02
N PRO A 307 23.87 -13.63 -19.09
CA PRO A 307 23.47 -12.22 -19.09
C PRO A 307 24.63 -11.22 -18.99
N LEU A 308 25.66 -11.50 -18.18
CA LEU A 308 26.82 -10.61 -18.06
C LEU A 308 27.73 -10.65 -19.29
N VAL A 309 27.89 -11.82 -19.93
CA VAL A 309 28.64 -11.92 -21.19
C VAL A 309 27.94 -11.09 -22.27
N VAL A 310 26.62 -11.18 -22.37
CA VAL A 310 25.84 -10.34 -23.29
C VAL A 310 26.06 -8.86 -22.97
N ALA A 311 25.92 -8.46 -21.70
CA ALA A 311 26.13 -7.09 -21.26
C ALA A 311 27.56 -6.57 -21.54
N SER A 312 28.58 -7.42 -21.45
CA SER A 312 29.98 -7.04 -21.70
C SER A 312 30.29 -6.78 -23.18
N LYS A 313 29.49 -7.34 -24.09
CA LYS A 313 29.67 -7.20 -25.55
C LYS A 313 28.81 -6.07 -26.12
N SER A 314 27.77 -5.66 -25.41
CA SER A 314 27.03 -4.45 -25.75
C SER A 314 27.95 -3.24 -25.54
N VAL A 315 28.30 -2.58 -26.64
CA VAL A 315 28.94 -1.27 -26.61
C VAL A 315 27.94 -0.32 -25.97
N VAL A 316 28.29 0.17 -24.78
CA VAL A 316 27.58 1.28 -24.10
C VAL A 316 27.81 2.57 -24.86
#